data_AF-A0AAW3ITT0-F1
#
_entry.id   AF-A0AAW3ITT0-F1
#
_cell.length_a   1.000
_cell.length_b   1.000
_cell.length_c   1.000
_cell.angle_alpha   90.00
_cell.angle_beta   90.00
_cell.angle_gamma   90.00
#
_symmetry.space_group_name_H-M   'P 1'
#
loop_
_entity.id
_entity.type
_entity.pdbx_description
1 polymer ?
#
loop_
_entity_poly.entity_id
_entity_poly.type
_entity_poly.pdbx_seq_one_letter_code
_entity_poly.pdbx_strand_id
1 'polypeptide(L)' 'GHFKAQIARAGFFQSDADEANILRLHIPMKYGVYPMISGHKNRFAIKFMAFENGQACTQDVEFELAVCS' A
#
# COMPACT_ATOMS: atom_id res chain seq x y z
N GLY A 1 -11.02 5.54 9.96
CA GLY A 1 -10.77 4.30 9.22
C GLY A 1 -10.23 3.21 10.12
N HIS A 2 -10.74 1.99 9.99
CA HIS A 2 -10.24 0.81 10.70
C HIS A 2 -9.23 0.04 9.85
N PHE A 3 -8.21 -0.52 10.49
CA PHE A 3 -7.22 -1.35 9.81
C PHE A 3 -7.85 -2.68 9.39
N LYS A 4 -7.58 -3.06 8.14
CA LYS A 4 -7.93 -4.36 7.57
C LYS A 4 -6.68 -4.97 6.95
N ALA A 5 -6.49 -6.27 7.15
CA ALA A 5 -5.42 -7.01 6.50
C ALA A 5 -5.60 -6.99 4.97
N GLN A 6 -4.52 -6.74 4.24
CA GLN A 6 -4.45 -6.69 2.80
C GLN A 6 -3.18 -7.39 2.30
N ILE A 7 -3.17 -7.75 1.03
CA ILE A 7 -2.01 -8.32 0.36
C ILE A 7 -1.74 -7.58 -0.95
N ALA A 8 -0.53 -7.06 -1.10
CA ALA A 8 -0.03 -6.54 -2.36
C ALA A 8 0.69 -7.67 -3.09
N ARG A 9 0.06 -8.22 -4.13
CA ARG A 9 0.64 -9.31 -4.91
C ARG A 9 1.73 -8.77 -5.82
N ALA A 10 2.90 -9.43 -5.82
CA ALA A 10 4.09 -8.93 -6.52
C ALA A 10 4.37 -7.44 -6.25
N GLY A 11 4.27 -7.03 -4.98
CA GLY A 11 4.50 -5.66 -4.54
C GLY A 11 3.48 -4.63 -5.00
N PHE A 12 2.34 -5.04 -5.57
CA PHE A 12 1.31 -4.13 -6.08
C PHE A 12 -0.07 -4.37 -5.46
N PHE A 13 -0.74 -3.29 -5.07
CA PHE A 13 -2.12 -3.29 -4.59
C PHE A 13 -2.87 -2.12 -5.23
N GLN A 14 -4.14 -2.32 -5.57
CA GLN A 14 -5.03 -1.25 -6.00
C GLN A 14 -6.39 -1.42 -5.35
N SER A 15 -7.04 -0.31 -5.04
CA SER A 15 -8.41 -0.30 -4.55
C SER A 15 -9.05 1.06 -4.84
N ASP A 16 -10.36 1.10 -4.70
CA ASP A 16 -11.13 2.32 -4.71
C ASP A 16 -11.40 2.76 -3.25
N ALA A 17 -11.58 4.07 -3.05
CA ALA A 17 -11.90 4.71 -1.78
C ALA A 17 -12.74 5.96 -2.05
N ASP A 18 -14.06 5.82 -1.87
CA ASP A 18 -14.99 6.94 -1.98
C ASP A 18 -14.85 7.89 -0.79
N GLU A 19 -14.72 9.19 -1.08
CA GLU A 19 -14.60 10.28 -0.10
C GLU A 19 -13.49 10.11 0.96
N ALA A 20 -12.45 9.33 0.65
CA ALA A 20 -11.33 9.16 1.56
C ALA A 20 -10.33 10.31 1.47
N ASN A 21 -9.96 10.84 2.63
CA ASN A 21 -8.97 11.91 2.77
C ASN A 21 -7.59 11.37 3.17
N ILE A 22 -7.52 10.27 3.93
CA ILE A 22 -6.26 9.73 4.47
C ILE A 22 -6.21 8.21 4.30
N LEU A 23 -5.08 7.72 3.80
CA LEU A 23 -4.69 6.31 3.86
C LEU A 23 -3.65 6.12 4.97
N ARG A 24 -3.85 5.14 5.85
CA ARG A 24 -2.88 4.74 6.89
C ARG A 24 -2.48 3.30 6.65
N LEU A 25 -1.17 3.04 6.64
CA LEU A 25 -0.61 1.73 6.36
C LEU A 25 0.23 1.24 7.55
N HIS A 26 0.09 -0.02 7.92
CA HIS A 26 1.08 -0.73 8.74
C HIS A 26 1.78 -1.78 7.89
N ILE A 27 3.10 -1.67 7.79
CA ILE A 27 3.92 -2.54 6.94
C ILE A 27 4.94 -3.24 7.83
N PRO A 28 4.99 -4.58 7.85
CA PRO A 28 6.00 -5.31 8.60
C PRO A 28 7.42 -4.95 8.14
N MET A 29 8.30 -4.56 9.07
CA MET A 29 9.67 -4.15 8.75
C MET A 29 10.51 -5.26 8.08
N LYS A 30 10.13 -6.54 8.28
CA LYS A 30 10.80 -7.70 7.66
C LYS A 30 10.88 -7.63 6.13
N TYR A 31 9.98 -6.89 5.48
CA TYR A 31 9.97 -6.77 4.02
C TYR A 31 11.00 -5.77 3.50
N GLY A 32 11.50 -4.83 4.32
CA GLY A 32 12.47 -3.83 3.89
C GLY A 32 11.96 -2.93 2.76
N VAL A 33 10.66 -2.64 2.73
CA VAL A 33 10.01 -1.85 1.66
C VAL A 33 9.41 -0.55 2.19
N TYR A 34 9.21 0.40 1.28
CA TYR A 34 8.37 1.58 1.49
C TYR A 34 7.30 1.68 0.39
N PRO A 35 6.12 2.25 0.67
CA PRO A 35 5.07 2.40 -0.31
C PRO A 35 5.29 3.66 -1.17
N MET A 36 5.10 3.53 -2.48
CA MET A 36 4.81 4.65 -3.37
C MET A 36 3.34 4.58 -3.76
N ILE A 37 2.60 5.66 -3.51
CA ILE A 37 1.15 5.72 -3.64
C ILE A 37 0.80 6.71 -4.75
N SER A 38 -0.05 6.30 -5.69
CA SER A 38 -0.64 7.17 -6.70
C SER A 38 -2.16 7.10 -6.64
N GLY A 39 -2.84 8.15 -7.12
CA GLY A 39 -4.29 8.25 -7.11
C GLY A 39 -4.85 8.85 -8.39
N HIS A 40 -6.05 8.42 -8.78
CA HIS A 40 -6.83 8.99 -9.86
C HIS A 40 -8.34 8.84 -9.59
N LYS A 41 -9.05 9.98 -9.45
CA LYS A 41 -10.44 10.02 -8.96
C LYS A 41 -10.54 9.31 -7.60
N ASN A 42 -11.48 8.39 -7.43
CA ASN A 42 -11.70 7.64 -6.20
C ASN A 42 -10.80 6.40 -6.12
N ARG A 43 -9.81 6.26 -7.01
CA ARG A 43 -8.95 5.08 -7.11
C ARG A 43 -7.55 5.40 -6.63
N PHE A 44 -6.91 4.45 -5.96
CA PHE A 44 -5.51 4.53 -5.59
C PHE A 44 -4.77 3.23 -5.87
N ALA A 45 -3.46 3.36 -6.10
CA ALA A 45 -2.55 2.25 -6.26
C ALA A 45 -1.37 2.39 -5.30
N ILE A 46 -0.95 1.27 -4.72
CA ILE A 46 0.19 1.16 -3.83
C ILE A 46 1.20 0.25 -4.51
N LYS A 47 2.39 0.77 -4.79
CA LYS A 47 3.54 0.00 -5.25
C LYS A 47 4.61 -0.01 -4.15
N PHE A 48 5.00 -1.18 -3.70
CA PHE A 48 6.08 -1.33 -2.74
C PHE A 48 7.44 -1.29 -3.46
N MET A 49 8.36 -0.51 -2.92
CA MET A 49 9.72 -0.35 -3.41
C MET A 49 10.68 -0.86 -2.35
N ALA A 50 11.72 -1.59 -2.76
CA ALA A 50 12.78 -2.03 -1.87
C ALA A 50 13.58 -0.82 -1.37
N PHE A 51 13.76 -0.70 -0.05
CA PHE A 51 14.50 0.40 0.56
C PHE A 51 15.99 0.40 0.16
N GLU A 52 16.56 -0.79 -0.03
CA GLU A 52 17.99 -0.97 -0.36
C GLU A 52 18.40 -0.30 -1.67
N ASN A 53 17.59 -0.44 -2.73
CA ASN A 53 17.98 -0.06 -4.08
C ASN A 53 16.93 0.78 -4.83
N GLY A 54 15.78 1.06 -4.21
CA GLY A 54 14.68 1.83 -4.80
C GLY A 54 13.98 1.12 -5.98
N GLN A 55 14.21 -0.18 -6.20
CA GLN A 55 13.54 -0.96 -7.25
C GLN A 55 12.19 -1.50 -6.77
N ALA A 56 11.32 -1.84 -7.73
CA ALA A 56 10.01 -2.39 -7.42
C ALA A 56 10.15 -3.75 -6.71
N CYS A 57 9.45 -3.90 -5.59
CA CYS A 57 9.35 -5.16 -4.89
C CYS A 57 8.54 -6.16 -5.73
N THR A 58 9.01 -7.39 -5.88
CA THR A 58 8.34 -8.45 -6.68
C THR A 58 7.78 -9.59 -5.84
N GLN A 59 7.98 -9.56 -4.52
CA GLN A 59 7.37 -10.50 -3.58
C GLN A 59 5.98 -10.02 -3.14
N ASP A 60 5.19 -10.94 -2.59
CA ASP A 60 3.93 -10.58 -1.93
C ASP A 60 4.21 -9.85 -0.62
N VAL A 61 3.49 -8.75 -0.39
CA VAL A 61 3.62 -7.92 0.82
C VAL A 61 2.28 -7.92 1.54
N GLU A 62 2.23 -8.58 2.69
CA GLU A 62 1.12 -8.48 3.64
C GLU A 62 1.24 -7.21 4.47
N PHE A 63 0.15 -6.45 4.59
CA PHE A 63 0.12 -5.18 5.31
C PHE A 63 -1.29 -4.90 5.84
N GLU A 64 -1.43 -3.91 6.72
CA GLU A 64 -2.75 -3.42 7.12
C GLU A 64 -3.03 -2.06 6.49
N LEU A 65 -4.27 -1.86 6.04
CA LEU A 65 -4.74 -0.61 5.45
C LEU A 65 -5.96 -0.10 6.20
N ALA A 66 -5.94 1.18 6.57
CA ALA A 66 -7.10 1.93 7.00
C ALA A 66 -7.38 3.10 6.05
N VAL A 67 -8.61 3.17 5.56
CA VAL A 67 -9.13 4.26 4.72
C VAL A 67 -9.97 5.18 5.60
N CYS A 68 -9.63 6.47 5.65
CA CYS A 68 -10.29 7.46 6.49
C CYS A 68 -10.90 8.57 5.63
N SER A 69 -12.19 8.85 5.85
CA SER A 69 -12.81 10.15 5.59
C SER A 69 -12.31 11.18 6.58
#